data_AF-A0AAV6CZI5-F1
#
_entry.id   AF-A0AAV6CZI5-F1
#
_cell.length_a   1.000
_cell.length_b   1.000
_cell.length_c   1.000
_cell.angle_alpha   90.00
_cell.angle_beta   90.00
_cell.angle_gamma   90.00
#
_symmetry.space_group_name_H-M   'P 1'
#
loop_
_entity.id
_entity.type
_entity.pdbx_description
1 polymer ?
#
loop_
_entity_poly.entity_id
_entity_poly.type
_entity_poly.pdbx_seq_one_letter_code
_entity_poly.pdbx_strand_id
1 'polypeptide(L)'
;MKGLRKTSMKAADEVWVATALLHREHPERTTFTPREILRRAAEEAAPDKVRPAVYQHAVQHCVANKPPDPGRYRMLYAIGKTRRLFRPGDPYHPDRRGAKIVPEIEDLPREYRHLLDWYRSEYAPEATEHGTADPILQLRGVGKHIWAGEDPDDYVLRLRERWV
;
A
#
# COMPACT_ATOMS: atom_id res chain seq x y z
N MET A 1 -4.03 -4.88 -35.77
CA MET A 1 -4.90 -3.66 -35.77
C MET A 1 -4.90 -3.06 -34.37
N LYS A 2 -4.13 -1.98 -34.12
CA LYS A 2 -4.12 -1.27 -32.82
C LYS A 2 -5.30 -0.29 -32.78
N GLY A 3 -6.46 -0.78 -32.33
CA GLY A 3 -7.70 0.00 -32.24
C GLY A 3 -7.65 1.10 -31.17
N LEU A 4 -8.10 2.29 -31.56
CA LEU A 4 -8.56 3.43 -30.74
C LEU A 4 -7.97 3.56 -29.31
N ARG A 5 -6.75 4.12 -29.19
CA ARG A 5 -6.22 4.62 -27.91
C ARG A 5 -6.86 5.97 -27.55
N LYS A 6 -8.08 5.94 -27.01
CA LYS A 6 -8.81 7.17 -26.64
C LYS A 6 -9.46 7.09 -25.25
N THR A 7 -8.62 6.88 -24.24
CA THR A 7 -8.86 7.48 -22.92
C THR A 7 -7.52 8.06 -22.46
N SER A 8 -7.43 9.39 -22.38
CA SER A 8 -6.23 10.03 -21.82
C SER A 8 -6.16 9.66 -20.34
N MET A 9 -5.38 8.63 -20.01
CA MET A 9 -5.11 8.24 -18.63
C MET A 9 -4.62 9.46 -17.84
N LYS A 10 -4.99 9.56 -16.56
CA LYS A 10 -4.47 10.63 -15.69
C LYS A 10 -3.02 10.30 -15.37
N ALA A 11 -2.18 11.32 -15.18
CA ALA A 11 -0.76 11.11 -14.85
C ALA A 11 -0.56 10.26 -13.58
N ALA A 12 -1.47 10.34 -12.61
CA ALA A 12 -1.46 9.50 -11.42
C ALA A 12 -1.69 8.01 -11.75
N ASP A 13 -2.67 7.73 -12.61
CA ASP A 13 -2.99 6.36 -13.03
C ASP A 13 -1.87 5.80 -13.92
N GLU A 14 -1.24 6.62 -14.78
CA GLU A 14 -0.04 6.26 -15.56
C GLU A 14 1.11 5.80 -14.66
N VAL A 15 1.39 6.55 -13.59
CA VAL A 15 2.43 6.20 -12.61
C VAL A 15 2.11 4.89 -11.89
N TRP A 16 0.85 4.67 -11.51
CA TRP A 16 0.43 3.45 -10.85
C TRP A 16 0.57 2.24 -11.77
N VAL A 17 0.06 2.33 -13.02
CA VAL A 17 0.15 1.25 -14.02
C VAL A 17 1.60 0.90 -14.32
N ALA A 18 2.46 1.90 -14.55
CA ALA A 18 3.88 1.67 -14.81
C ALA A 18 4.59 0.97 -13.63
N THR A 19 4.25 1.34 -12.40
CA THR A 19 4.84 0.71 -11.20
C THR A 19 4.31 -0.72 -11.01
N ALA A 20 3.03 -0.96 -11.29
CA ALA A 20 2.45 -2.30 -11.25
C ALA A 20 3.10 -3.23 -12.29
N LEU A 21 3.29 -2.75 -13.52
CA LEU A 21 3.97 -3.51 -14.58
C LEU A 21 5.40 -3.85 -14.20
N LEU A 22 6.16 -2.89 -13.65
CA LEU A 22 7.53 -3.15 -13.17
C LEU A 22 7.58 -4.26 -12.11
N HIS A 23 6.64 -4.27 -11.17
CA HIS A 23 6.56 -5.36 -10.17
C HIS A 23 6.21 -6.71 -10.80
N ARG A 24 5.37 -6.75 -11.84
CA ARG A 24 5.04 -7.99 -12.55
C ARG A 24 6.19 -8.50 -13.42
N GLU A 25 6.95 -7.60 -14.03
CA GLU A 25 8.10 -7.92 -14.87
C GLU A 25 9.32 -8.32 -14.06
N HIS A 26 9.44 -7.79 -12.84
CA HIS A 26 10.56 -8.03 -11.92
C HIS A 26 10.04 -8.41 -10.52
N PRO A 27 9.43 -9.61 -10.35
CA PRO A 27 8.84 -10.03 -9.09
C PRO A 27 9.85 -10.14 -7.93
N GLU A 28 11.13 -10.33 -8.23
CA GLU A 28 12.23 -10.36 -7.27
C GLU A 28 12.59 -8.97 -6.71
N ARG A 29 12.15 -7.89 -7.38
CA ARG A 29 12.47 -6.51 -6.99
C ARG A 29 11.36 -5.89 -6.15
N THR A 30 11.76 -5.34 -5.01
CA THR A 30 10.81 -4.73 -4.06
C THR A 30 10.51 -3.26 -4.33
N THR A 31 11.37 -2.54 -5.04
CA THR A 31 11.23 -1.10 -5.32
C THR A 31 11.93 -0.69 -6.63
N PHE A 32 11.52 0.46 -7.17
CA PHE A 32 12.03 1.05 -8.42
C PHE A 32 12.30 2.55 -8.26
N THR A 33 13.27 3.08 -8.99
CA THR A 33 13.53 4.53 -9.01
C THR A 33 12.42 5.27 -9.77
N PRO A 34 12.19 6.57 -9.49
CA PRO A 34 11.27 7.36 -10.30
C PRO A 34 11.60 7.30 -11.79
N ARG A 35 12.88 7.34 -12.17
CA ARG A 35 13.31 7.26 -13.58
C ARG A 35 12.88 5.96 -14.27
N GLU A 36 12.96 4.83 -13.58
CA GLU A 36 12.47 3.54 -14.11
C GLU A 36 10.96 3.57 -14.31
N ILE A 37 10.20 4.12 -13.35
CA ILE A 37 8.75 4.28 -13.46
C ILE A 37 8.39 5.17 -14.66
N LEU A 38 9.10 6.28 -14.85
CA LEU A 38 8.89 7.15 -16.01
C LEU A 38 9.22 6.46 -17.33
N ARG A 39 10.32 5.71 -17.39
CA ARG A 39 10.69 4.96 -18.60
C ARG A 39 9.61 3.94 -18.94
N ARG A 40 9.14 3.18 -17.95
CA ARG A 40 8.06 2.20 -18.14
C ARG A 40 6.75 2.86 -18.57
N ALA A 41 6.39 4.00 -17.96
CA ALA A 41 5.22 4.78 -18.36
C ALA A 41 5.33 5.30 -19.81
N ALA A 42 6.53 5.71 -20.23
CA ALA A 42 6.80 6.17 -21.60
C ALA A 42 6.63 5.06 -22.65
N GLU A 43 6.96 3.81 -22.30
CA GLU A 43 6.78 2.65 -23.19
C GLU A 43 5.30 2.34 -23.46
N GLU A 44 4.42 2.61 -22.49
CA GLU A 44 2.96 2.49 -22.66
C GLU A 44 2.32 3.72 -23.31
N ALA A 45 2.95 4.88 -23.20
CA ALA A 45 2.52 6.07 -23.87
C ALA A 45 2.62 5.89 -25.40
N ALA A 46 1.75 6.58 -26.15
CA ALA A 46 1.98 6.73 -27.59
C ALA A 46 3.34 7.45 -27.81
N PRO A 47 4.05 7.22 -28.94
CA PRO A 47 5.41 7.69 -29.19
C PRO A 47 5.71 9.18 -28.91
N ASP A 48 4.68 10.04 -28.81
CA ASP A 48 4.84 11.49 -28.77
C ASP A 48 4.63 12.18 -27.42
N LYS A 49 4.31 11.50 -26.30
CA LYS A 49 3.98 12.25 -25.05
C LYS A 49 4.36 11.54 -23.74
N VAL A 50 5.63 11.63 -23.33
CA VAL A 50 5.95 11.58 -21.89
C VAL A 50 5.54 12.92 -21.30
N ARG A 51 4.47 12.93 -20.51
CA ARG A 51 3.94 14.17 -19.93
C ARG A 51 4.83 14.59 -18.76
N PRO A 52 5.35 15.82 -18.72
CA PRO A 52 6.15 16.31 -17.58
C PRO A 52 5.48 16.11 -16.21
N ALA A 53 4.14 16.13 -16.19
CA ALA A 53 3.33 15.87 -15.00
C ALA A 53 3.59 14.49 -14.35
N VAL A 54 3.95 13.46 -15.13
CA VAL A 54 4.20 12.09 -14.62
C VAL A 54 5.38 12.08 -13.65
N TYR A 55 6.41 12.90 -13.92
CA TYR A 55 7.56 13.02 -13.02
C TYR A 55 7.14 13.49 -11.62
N GLN A 56 6.37 14.56 -11.56
CA GLN A 56 5.92 15.13 -10.29
C GLN A 56 4.99 14.17 -9.54
N HIS A 57 4.20 13.36 -10.25
CA HIS A 57 3.40 12.30 -9.64
C HIS A 57 4.27 11.21 -9.02
N ALA A 58 5.28 10.71 -9.73
CA ALA A 58 6.18 9.67 -9.23
C ALA A 58 7.04 10.13 -8.03
N VAL A 59 7.39 11.41 -7.96
CA VAL A 59 8.27 11.95 -6.91
C VAL A 59 7.50 12.53 -5.72
N GLN A 60 6.31 13.08 -5.94
CA GLN A 60 5.57 13.87 -4.94
C GLN A 60 4.07 13.54 -4.86
N HIS A 61 3.29 13.73 -5.93
CA HIS A 61 1.82 13.71 -5.81
C HIS A 61 1.23 12.34 -5.49
N CYS A 62 1.86 11.25 -5.94
CA CYS A 62 1.43 9.88 -5.65
C CYS A 62 2.04 9.27 -4.40
N VAL A 63 3.00 9.94 -3.77
CA VAL A 63 3.82 9.36 -2.71
C VAL A 63 3.16 9.56 -1.35
N ALA A 64 2.62 8.49 -0.78
CA ALA A 64 1.77 8.50 0.40
C ALA A 64 2.46 9.00 1.68
N ASN A 65 3.74 8.72 1.87
CA ASN A 65 4.52 9.10 3.04
C ASN A 65 5.25 10.44 2.89
N LYS A 66 4.88 11.25 1.89
CA LYS A 66 5.36 12.63 1.73
C LYS A 66 4.23 13.64 1.97
N PRO A 67 4.55 14.89 2.36
CA PRO A 67 3.56 15.96 2.39
C PRO A 67 2.81 16.09 1.05
N PRO A 68 1.50 16.35 1.04
CA PRO A 68 0.77 16.66 -0.19
C PRO A 68 1.20 18.03 -0.74
N ASP A 69 1.22 18.16 -2.06
CA ASP A 69 1.49 19.41 -2.77
C ASP A 69 1.14 19.23 -4.24
N PRO A 70 0.07 19.82 -4.81
CA PRO A 70 -1.29 19.85 -4.24
C PRO A 70 -1.98 18.48 -4.29
N GLY A 71 -1.45 17.51 -5.05
CA GLY A 71 -2.04 16.18 -5.21
C GLY A 71 -1.94 15.34 -3.93
N ARG A 72 -3.05 14.67 -3.57
CA ARG A 72 -3.20 13.94 -2.29
C ARG A 72 -3.17 12.40 -2.42
N TYR A 73 -2.87 11.85 -3.59
CA TYR A 73 -2.94 10.41 -3.86
C TYR A 73 -2.03 9.58 -2.91
N ARG A 74 -2.39 8.31 -2.71
CA ARG A 74 -1.63 7.33 -1.93
C ARG A 74 -1.32 6.09 -2.79
N MET A 75 -0.84 6.31 -4.00
CA MET A 75 -0.59 5.24 -4.98
C MET A 75 0.79 4.61 -4.84
N LEU A 76 1.78 5.40 -4.40
CA LEU A 76 3.16 4.97 -4.20
C LEU A 76 3.59 5.15 -2.74
N TYR A 77 4.58 4.38 -2.34
CA TYR A 77 5.27 4.52 -1.06
C TYR A 77 6.78 4.72 -1.29
N ALA A 78 7.38 5.71 -0.63
CA ALA A 78 8.80 5.99 -0.75
C ALA A 78 9.66 5.19 0.23
N ILE A 79 10.67 4.49 -0.30
CA ILE A 79 11.74 3.83 0.45
C ILE A 79 13.07 4.44 -0.03
N GLY A 80 13.59 5.38 0.77
CA GLY A 80 14.76 6.17 0.38
C GLY A 80 14.56 6.89 -0.97
N LYS A 81 15.41 6.56 -1.95
CA LYS A 81 15.35 7.12 -3.31
C LYS A 81 14.43 6.35 -4.27
N THR A 82 13.86 5.22 -3.83
CA THR A 82 13.04 4.31 -4.64
C THR A 82 11.58 4.31 -4.18
N ARG A 83 10.68 3.82 -5.03
CA ARG A 83 9.24 3.78 -4.85
C ARG A 83 8.73 2.36 -5.08
N ARG A 84 7.66 2.01 -4.40
CA ARG A 84 6.83 0.83 -4.68
C ARG A 84 5.37 1.22 -4.66
N LEU A 85 4.47 0.34 -5.09
CA LEU A 85 3.05 0.56 -4.88
C LEU A 85 2.75 0.62 -3.37
N PHE A 86 1.84 1.51 -3.00
CA PHE A 86 1.32 1.61 -1.65
C PHE A 86 0.54 0.32 -1.31
N ARG A 87 0.68 -0.16 -0.08
CA ARG A 87 -0.07 -1.32 0.45
C ARG A 87 -1.02 -0.84 1.55
N PRO A 88 -2.25 -1.40 1.66
CA PRO A 88 -3.08 -1.20 2.83
C PRO A 88 -2.28 -1.53 4.10
N GLY A 89 -2.30 -0.61 5.08
CA GLY A 89 -1.49 -0.72 6.31
C GLY A 89 -0.16 0.04 6.28
N ASP A 90 0.33 0.47 5.11
CA ASP A 90 1.50 1.35 5.06
C ASP A 90 1.23 2.69 5.77
N PRO A 91 2.23 3.25 6.50
CA PRO A 91 2.13 4.61 7.02
C PRO A 91 1.91 5.64 5.90
N TYR A 92 1.17 6.70 6.17
CA TYR A 92 0.96 7.78 5.22
C TYR A 92 0.83 9.12 5.94
N HIS A 93 1.07 10.20 5.20
CA HIS A 93 0.91 11.55 5.73
C HIS A 93 -0.57 11.80 6.10
N PRO A 94 -0.89 12.32 7.30
CA PRO A 94 -2.27 12.49 7.76
C PRO A 94 -3.19 13.21 6.76
N ASP A 95 -2.67 14.24 6.09
CA ASP A 95 -3.40 15.01 5.08
C ASP A 95 -3.76 14.23 3.81
N ARG A 96 -3.26 12.99 3.64
CA ARG A 96 -3.62 12.10 2.53
C ARG A 96 -4.66 11.04 2.95
N ARG A 97 -5.22 11.13 4.17
CA ARG A 97 -6.28 10.25 4.66
C ARG A 97 -7.46 10.23 3.68
N GLY A 98 -7.95 9.03 3.38
CA GLY A 98 -9.07 8.81 2.47
C GLY A 98 -8.74 9.00 0.99
N ALA A 99 -7.51 9.40 0.62
CA ALA A 99 -7.16 9.57 -0.77
C ALA A 99 -6.97 8.23 -1.49
N LYS A 100 -7.22 8.25 -2.80
CA LYS A 100 -7.16 7.12 -3.73
C LYS A 100 -5.80 6.39 -3.69
N ILE A 101 -5.85 5.06 -3.55
CA ILE A 101 -4.68 4.16 -3.49
C ILE A 101 -4.45 3.38 -4.80
N VAL A 102 -5.53 3.11 -5.54
CA VAL A 102 -5.52 2.41 -6.84
C VAL A 102 -6.37 3.21 -7.83
N PRO A 103 -6.11 3.13 -9.14
CA PRO A 103 -6.94 3.72 -10.18
C PRO A 103 -8.41 3.27 -10.15
N GLU A 104 -9.31 4.08 -10.70
CA GLU A 104 -10.71 3.67 -10.89
C GLU A 104 -10.78 2.82 -12.16
N ILE A 105 -11.63 1.80 -12.19
CA ILE A 105 -11.71 0.87 -13.33
C ILE A 105 -12.18 1.56 -14.62
N GLU A 106 -12.99 2.61 -14.49
CA GLU A 106 -13.48 3.45 -15.58
C GLU A 106 -12.39 4.36 -16.15
N ASP A 107 -11.44 4.80 -15.32
CA ASP A 107 -10.29 5.60 -15.73
C ASP A 107 -9.22 4.75 -16.45
N LEU A 108 -9.30 3.40 -16.34
CA LEU A 108 -8.35 2.47 -16.93
C LEU A 108 -8.77 1.91 -18.30
N PRO A 109 -7.86 1.98 -19.30
CA PRO A 109 -7.98 1.17 -20.50
C PRO A 109 -8.16 -0.31 -20.16
N ARG A 110 -9.00 -1.03 -20.94
CA ARG A 110 -9.35 -2.44 -20.67
C ARG A 110 -8.10 -3.33 -20.51
N GLU A 111 -7.06 -3.06 -21.28
CA GLU A 111 -5.81 -3.81 -21.25
C GLU A 111 -5.09 -3.78 -19.88
N TYR A 112 -5.28 -2.75 -19.04
CA TYR A 112 -4.64 -2.64 -17.73
C TYR A 112 -5.53 -3.03 -16.56
N ARG A 113 -6.83 -3.32 -16.78
CA ARG A 113 -7.76 -3.62 -15.68
C ARG A 113 -7.35 -4.85 -14.88
N HIS A 114 -6.73 -5.83 -15.54
CA HIS A 114 -6.18 -7.03 -14.88
C HIS A 114 -5.13 -6.71 -13.80
N LEU A 115 -4.48 -5.54 -13.87
CA LEU A 115 -3.52 -5.11 -12.84
C LEU A 115 -4.21 -4.80 -11.50
N LEU A 116 -5.48 -4.38 -11.53
CA LEU A 116 -6.26 -4.17 -10.29
C LEU A 116 -6.54 -5.50 -9.60
N ASP A 117 -6.85 -6.54 -10.37
CA ASP A 117 -7.06 -7.89 -9.85
C ASP A 117 -5.78 -8.43 -9.23
N TRP A 118 -4.66 -8.38 -9.99
CA TRP A 118 -3.33 -8.76 -9.51
C TRP A 118 -2.92 -8.00 -8.23
N TYR A 119 -3.19 -6.69 -8.18
CA TYR A 119 -2.87 -5.88 -7.01
C TYR A 119 -3.60 -6.39 -5.76
N ARG A 120 -4.89 -6.72 -5.89
CA ARG A 120 -5.74 -7.19 -4.79
C ARG A 120 -5.52 -8.66 -4.43
N SER A 121 -5.14 -9.51 -5.36
CA SER A 121 -4.96 -10.94 -5.10
C SER A 121 -3.54 -11.29 -4.64
N GLU A 122 -2.53 -10.62 -5.18
CA GLU A 122 -1.13 -11.04 -5.04
C GLU A 122 -0.26 -9.97 -4.38
N TYR A 123 -0.34 -8.72 -4.81
CA TYR A 123 0.62 -7.70 -4.37
C TYR A 123 0.33 -7.13 -2.98
N ALA A 124 -0.95 -6.81 -2.76
CA ALA A 124 -1.48 -6.19 -1.57
C ALA A 124 -2.87 -6.78 -1.33
N PRO A 125 -2.98 -8.09 -1.04
CA PRO A 125 -4.22 -8.61 -0.50
C PRO A 125 -4.58 -7.73 0.67
N GLU A 126 -5.78 -7.16 0.62
CA GLU A 126 -6.41 -6.69 1.84
C GLU A 126 -6.26 -7.87 2.77
N ALA A 127 -5.58 -7.65 3.90
CA ALA A 127 -5.70 -8.60 4.99
C ALA A 127 -7.20 -8.74 5.10
N THR A 128 -7.72 -9.90 4.69
CA THR A 128 -9.09 -10.25 4.97
C THR A 128 -9.30 -9.77 6.38
N GLU A 129 -10.42 -9.12 6.64
CA GLU A 129 -10.95 -9.13 7.98
C GLU A 129 -11.01 -10.61 8.40
N HIS A 130 -9.90 -11.15 8.87
CA HIS A 130 -9.80 -11.89 10.08
C HIS A 130 -10.39 -10.87 11.09
N GLY A 131 -11.69 -10.76 11.32
CA GLY A 131 -12.71 -11.80 11.21
C GLY A 131 -12.50 -12.90 12.25
N THR A 132 -11.26 -13.07 12.68
CA THR A 132 -10.85 -13.84 13.84
C THR A 132 -10.13 -12.85 14.71
N ALA A 133 -10.72 -12.55 15.85
CA ALA A 133 -10.12 -11.82 16.95
C ALA A 133 -8.60 -12.06 17.01
N ASP A 134 -7.81 -10.99 17.17
CA ASP A 134 -6.37 -11.08 17.35
C ASP A 134 -6.04 -12.27 18.27
N PRO A 135 -5.21 -13.25 17.83
CA PRO A 135 -4.90 -14.44 18.62
C PRO A 135 -4.44 -14.12 20.04
N ILE A 136 -3.75 -12.98 20.24
CA ILE A 136 -3.37 -12.49 21.57
C ILE A 136 -4.58 -11.99 22.35
N LEU A 137 -5.50 -11.28 21.70
CA LEU A 137 -6.75 -10.84 22.33
C LEU A 137 -7.71 -12.01 22.61
N GLN A 138 -7.67 -13.10 21.83
CA GLN A 138 -8.42 -14.33 22.11
C GLN A 138 -7.93 -15.03 23.38
N LEU A 139 -6.65 -14.88 23.72
CA LEU A 139 -6.09 -15.42 24.97
C LEU A 139 -6.48 -14.59 26.21
N ARG A 140 -7.15 -13.44 26.05
CA ARG A 140 -7.58 -12.60 27.18
C ARG A 140 -8.58 -13.36 28.04
N GLY A 141 -8.20 -13.64 29.29
CA GLY A 141 -9.01 -14.39 30.25
C GLY A 141 -8.74 -15.90 30.30
N VAL A 142 -7.88 -16.41 29.40
CA VAL A 142 -7.31 -17.75 29.55
C VAL A 142 -6.52 -17.79 30.84
N GLY A 143 -6.82 -18.76 31.70
CA GLY A 143 -6.23 -18.90 33.04
C GLY A 143 -6.99 -18.21 34.17
N LYS A 144 -8.08 -17.45 33.92
CA LYS A 144 -8.88 -16.83 34.99
C LYS A 144 -9.36 -17.83 36.06
N HIS A 145 -9.63 -19.06 35.66
CA HIS A 145 -10.04 -20.15 36.57
C HIS A 145 -8.90 -20.67 37.45
N ILE A 146 -7.63 -20.52 37.02
CA ILE A 146 -6.45 -20.89 37.82
C ILE A 146 -6.32 -19.94 39.02
N TRP A 147 -6.70 -18.68 38.82
CA TRP A 147 -6.69 -17.62 39.83
C TRP A 147 -8.04 -17.45 40.54
N ALA A 148 -8.97 -18.39 40.37
CA ALA A 148 -10.29 -18.30 41.00
C ALA A 148 -10.17 -18.52 42.51
N GLY A 149 -10.56 -17.51 43.31
CA GLY A 149 -10.49 -17.55 44.76
C GLY A 149 -9.14 -17.13 45.35
N GLU A 150 -8.20 -16.68 44.51
CA GLU A 150 -6.95 -16.07 44.97
C GLU A 150 -7.06 -14.55 44.81
N ASP A 151 -6.92 -13.83 45.93
CA ASP A 151 -6.83 -12.38 45.90
C ASP A 151 -5.43 -11.97 45.37
N PRO A 152 -5.37 -11.08 44.35
CA PRO A 152 -4.09 -10.66 43.76
C PRO A 152 -3.13 -10.03 44.78
N ASP A 153 -3.64 -9.28 45.75
CA ASP A 153 -2.82 -8.60 46.74
C ASP A 153 -2.23 -9.62 47.73
N ASP A 154 -3.03 -10.60 48.17
CA ASP A 154 -2.57 -11.70 49.02
C ASP A 154 -1.52 -12.58 48.33
N TYR A 155 -1.66 -12.81 47.03
CA TYR A 155 -0.65 -13.53 46.24
C TYR A 155 0.68 -12.78 46.18
N VAL A 156 0.64 -11.46 45.92
CA VAL A 156 1.86 -10.63 45.86
C VAL A 156 2.54 -10.54 47.23
N LEU A 157 1.76 -10.40 48.31
CA LEU A 157 2.29 -10.39 49.67
C LEU A 157 3.05 -11.68 49.98
N ARG A 158 2.42 -12.84 49.73
CA ARG A 158 3.03 -14.17 49.94
C ARG A 158 4.26 -14.41 49.07
N LEU A 159 4.25 -13.87 47.84
CA LEU A 159 5.42 -13.94 46.97
C LEU A 159 6.57 -13.14 47.57
N ARG A 160 6.32 -11.92 48.05
CA ARG A 160 7.35 -11.04 48.65
C ARG A 160 7.93 -11.56 49.96
N GLU A 161 7.14 -12.28 50.75
CA GLU A 161 7.61 -12.94 51.98
C GLU A 161 8.71 -13.99 51.71
N ARG A 162 8.72 -14.62 50.53
CA ARG A 162 9.74 -15.62 50.14
C ARG A 162 11.01 -15.01 49.55
N TRP A 163 11.08 -13.69 49.42
CA TRP A 163 12.24 -12.97 48.87
C TRP A 163 13.08 -12.31 49.97
N VAL A 164 12.89 -12.74 51.22
CA VAL A 164 13.65 -12.34 52.41
C VAL A 164 14.47 -13.52 52.91
#